data_AF-A7NIL4-F1
#
_entry.id   AF-A7NIL4-F1
#
_cell.length_a   1.000
_cell.length_b   1.000
_cell.length_c   1.000
_cell.angle_alpha   90.00
_cell.angle_beta   90.00
_cell.angle_gamma   90.00
#
_symmetry.space_group_name_H-M   'P 1'
#
loop_
_entity.id
_entity.type
_entity.pdbx_description
1 polymer ?
#
loop_
_entity_poly.entity_id
_entity_poly.type
_entity_poly.pdbx_seq_one_letter_code
_entity_poly.pdbx_strand_id
1 'polypeptide(L)'
;MHSDLIGKIEKARRYAEEPERIALDEITVRFHGGNNDHRVRLVDGRWTCDCEVFHLRGVCAHVMTLQKVLAPMLSADAREPGPVIIHSELISMIEKSRRYAHELDRIEIQALRARFRGNNNDHVLTLNASGWLCDCSTFRVWHTCAHVMALQRILAPMLPAVAREPGAMSIEEHLVGALS
;
A
#
# COMPACT_ATOMS: atom_id res chain seq x y z
N MET A 1 20.48 2.98 23.50
CA MET A 1 19.62 3.99 22.86
C MET A 1 19.77 4.04 21.34
N HIS A 2 20.97 4.00 20.74
CA HIS A 2 21.13 3.85 19.27
C HIS A 2 20.78 2.45 18.72
N SER A 3 20.88 1.41 19.56
CA SER A 3 20.47 0.03 19.24
C SER A 3 19.01 -0.08 18.79
N ASP A 4 18.14 0.78 19.32
CA ASP A 4 16.70 0.59 19.23
C ASP A 4 16.15 1.06 17.88
N LEU A 5 16.79 2.04 17.23
CA LEU A 5 16.39 2.49 15.90
C LEU A 5 16.95 1.59 14.80
N ILE A 6 18.23 1.20 14.91
CA ILE A 6 18.86 0.25 13.99
C ILE A 6 18.07 -1.07 13.97
N GLY A 7 17.75 -1.61 15.15
CA GLY A 7 16.92 -2.81 15.26
C GLY A 7 15.53 -2.66 14.65
N LYS A 8 14.90 -1.47 14.73
CA LYS A 8 13.61 -1.21 14.07
C LYS A 8 13.75 -1.17 12.55
N ILE A 9 14.83 -0.61 12.01
CA ILE A 9 15.10 -0.56 10.56
C ILE A 9 15.35 -1.98 10.03
N GLU A 10 16.17 -2.77 10.72
CA GLU A 10 16.42 -4.17 10.36
C GLU A 10 15.13 -5.00 10.40
N LYS A 11 14.31 -4.79 11.43
CA LYS A 11 13.00 -5.43 11.56
C LYS A 11 12.06 -5.02 10.42
N ALA A 12 12.03 -3.74 10.06
CA ALA A 12 11.25 -3.25 8.93
C ALA A 12 11.69 -3.87 7.60
N ARG A 13 13.00 -4.00 7.36
CA ARG A 13 13.54 -4.66 6.17
C ARG A 13 13.08 -6.10 6.10
N ARG A 14 13.21 -6.86 7.19
CA ARG A 14 12.74 -8.25 7.26
C ARG A 14 11.24 -8.36 6.97
N TYR A 15 10.45 -7.52 7.63
CA TYR A 15 9.01 -7.45 7.44
C TYR A 15 8.59 -7.07 6.02
N ALA A 16 9.39 -6.26 5.31
CA ALA A 16 9.12 -5.93 3.91
C ALA A 16 9.25 -7.14 2.96
N GLU A 17 10.05 -8.14 3.34
CA GLU A 17 10.19 -9.41 2.62
C GLU A 17 9.08 -10.42 2.96
N GLU A 18 8.19 -10.09 3.91
CA GLU A 18 7.08 -10.93 4.39
C GLU A 18 5.72 -10.21 4.21
N PRO A 19 5.35 -9.80 2.98
CA PRO A 19 4.17 -8.97 2.75
C PRO A 19 2.85 -9.65 3.12
N GLU A 20 2.81 -10.99 3.20
CA GLU A 20 1.66 -11.77 3.68
C GLU A 20 1.33 -11.56 5.17
N ARG A 21 2.21 -10.89 5.92
CA ARG A 21 1.89 -10.40 7.28
C ARG A 21 0.88 -9.27 7.28
N ILE A 22 0.67 -8.63 6.14
CA ILE A 22 -0.17 -7.45 6.01
C ILE A 22 -1.49 -7.88 5.39
N ALA A 23 -2.59 -7.51 6.03
CA ALA A 23 -3.93 -7.61 5.47
C ALA A 23 -4.42 -6.20 5.14
N LEU A 24 -4.55 -5.88 3.86
CA LEU A 24 -5.10 -4.61 3.40
C LEU A 24 -6.63 -4.68 3.48
N ASP A 25 -7.20 -3.96 4.45
CA ASP A 25 -8.65 -3.94 4.67
C ASP A 25 -9.32 -2.91 3.74
N GLU A 26 -8.69 -1.73 3.58
CA GLU A 26 -9.17 -0.66 2.72
C GLU A 26 -8.02 0.03 1.97
N ILE A 27 -8.27 0.45 0.73
CA ILE A 27 -7.35 1.31 -0.01
C ILE A 27 -8.10 2.23 -0.96
N THR A 28 -7.65 3.48 -1.09
CA THR A 28 -8.08 4.44 -2.11
C THR A 28 -6.87 4.89 -2.91
N VAL A 29 -6.96 4.74 -4.23
CA VAL A 29 -5.91 5.02 -5.20
C VAL A 29 -6.42 6.01 -6.25
N ARG A 30 -5.57 6.97 -6.62
CA ARG A 30 -5.65 7.68 -7.90
C ARG A 30 -4.77 6.95 -8.91
N PHE A 31 -5.35 6.52 -10.01
CA PHE A 31 -4.69 5.73 -11.04
C PHE A 31 -4.60 6.55 -12.33
N HIS A 32 -3.39 6.91 -12.76
CA HIS A 32 -3.11 7.52 -14.06
C HIS A 32 -3.25 6.47 -15.17
N GLY A 33 -4.45 6.40 -15.76
CA GLY A 33 -4.73 5.52 -16.88
C GLY A 33 -4.05 5.96 -18.18
N GLY A 34 -4.42 5.32 -19.29
CA GLY A 34 -3.89 5.72 -20.61
C GLY A 34 -4.37 7.09 -21.07
N ASN A 35 -5.60 7.46 -20.74
CA ASN A 35 -6.25 8.69 -21.23
C ASN A 35 -6.68 9.63 -20.10
N ASN A 36 -7.03 9.09 -18.93
CA ASN A 36 -7.63 9.82 -17.82
C ASN A 36 -7.21 9.20 -16.48
N ASP A 37 -7.44 9.97 -15.43
CA ASP A 37 -7.29 9.52 -14.06
C ASP A 37 -8.54 8.81 -13.58
N HIS A 38 -8.32 7.77 -12.78
CA HIS A 38 -9.38 6.96 -12.22
C HIS A 38 -9.21 6.81 -10.72
N ARG A 39 -10.30 6.95 -9.98
CA ARG A 39 -10.33 6.58 -8.56
C ARG A 39 -10.66 5.10 -8.45
N VAL A 40 -9.77 4.35 -7.82
CA VAL A 40 -9.96 2.92 -7.49
C VAL A 40 -10.02 2.76 -5.99
N ARG A 41 -10.99 1.99 -5.49
CA ARG A 41 -11.14 1.71 -4.05
C ARG A 41 -11.32 0.22 -3.79
N LEU A 42 -10.77 -0.25 -2.69
CA LEU A 42 -11.09 -1.51 -2.04
C LEU A 42 -11.70 -1.20 -0.69
N VAL A 43 -12.88 -1.76 -0.41
CA VAL A 43 -13.54 -1.72 0.90
C VAL A 43 -14.23 -3.06 1.12
N ASP A 44 -14.04 -3.68 2.28
CA ASP A 44 -14.65 -4.97 2.63
C ASP A 44 -14.46 -6.06 1.57
N GLY A 45 -13.24 -6.14 1.02
CA GLY A 45 -12.88 -7.11 -0.02
C GLY A 45 -13.45 -6.80 -1.42
N ARG A 46 -14.18 -5.69 -1.60
CA ARG A 46 -14.83 -5.33 -2.86
C ARG A 46 -14.12 -4.17 -3.54
N TRP A 47 -13.76 -4.37 -4.80
CA TRP A 47 -13.19 -3.33 -5.65
C TRP A 47 -14.28 -2.44 -6.27
N THR A 48 -13.95 -1.16 -6.42
CA THR A 48 -14.71 -0.21 -7.25
C THR A 48 -13.73 0.64 -8.05
N CYS A 49 -14.06 0.93 -9.30
CA CYS A 49 -13.33 1.88 -10.14
C CYS A 49 -14.35 2.76 -10.87
N ASP A 50 -14.05 4.05 -10.99
CA ASP A 50 -14.92 5.03 -11.68
C ASP A 50 -14.81 4.99 -13.22
N CYS A 51 -14.02 4.08 -13.78
CA CYS A 51 -13.92 3.95 -15.22
C CYS A 51 -15.16 3.27 -15.81
N GLU A 52 -15.53 3.70 -17.01
CA GLU A 52 -16.70 3.18 -17.74
C GLU A 52 -16.66 1.65 -17.88
N VAL A 53 -15.49 1.08 -18.18
CA VAL A 53 -15.30 -0.37 -18.32
C VAL A 53 -15.67 -1.11 -17.04
N PHE A 54 -15.27 -0.60 -15.88
CA PHE A 54 -15.61 -1.23 -14.60
C PHE A 54 -17.11 -1.13 -14.31
N HIS A 55 -17.73 0.02 -14.57
CA HIS A 55 -19.18 0.18 -14.40
C HIS A 55 -19.99 -0.79 -15.28
N LEU A 56 -19.53 -1.06 -16.50
CA LEU A 56 -20.21 -1.96 -17.42
C LEU A 56 -19.94 -3.45 -17.15
N ARG A 57 -18.74 -3.80 -16.64
CA ARG A 57 -18.24 -5.18 -16.61
C ARG A 57 -17.92 -5.72 -15.23
N GLY A 58 -17.82 -4.87 -14.21
CA GLY A 58 -17.33 -5.24 -12.87
C GLY A 58 -15.83 -5.58 -12.82
N VAL A 59 -15.10 -5.38 -13.92
CA VAL A 59 -13.65 -5.61 -14.04
C VAL A 59 -13.04 -4.57 -14.98
N CYS A 60 -11.81 -4.15 -14.71
CA CYS A 60 -11.04 -3.28 -15.59
C CYS A 60 -9.54 -3.48 -15.37
N ALA A 61 -8.72 -2.97 -16.30
CA ALA A 61 -7.26 -3.07 -16.20
C ALA A 61 -6.70 -2.46 -14.90
N HIS A 62 -7.29 -1.36 -14.39
CA HIS A 62 -6.84 -0.69 -13.16
C HIS A 62 -6.97 -1.59 -11.93
N VAL A 63 -8.16 -2.19 -11.74
CA VAL A 63 -8.42 -3.13 -10.65
C VAL A 63 -7.53 -4.36 -10.79
N MET A 64 -7.44 -4.93 -12.00
CA MET A 64 -6.59 -6.10 -12.25
C MET A 64 -5.11 -5.82 -11.93
N THR A 65 -4.62 -4.61 -12.20
CA THR A 65 -3.26 -4.21 -11.82
C THR A 65 -3.10 -4.19 -10.31
N LEU A 66 -4.01 -3.54 -9.58
CA LEU A 66 -3.96 -3.49 -8.11
C LEU A 66 -4.07 -4.88 -7.48
N GLN A 67 -4.97 -5.73 -8.00
CA GLN A 67 -5.10 -7.12 -7.59
C GLN A 67 -3.79 -7.89 -7.74
N LYS A 68 -3.07 -7.67 -8.86
CA LYS A 68 -1.78 -8.32 -9.13
C LYS A 68 -0.66 -7.80 -8.23
N VAL A 69 -0.48 -6.49 -8.13
CA VAL A 69 0.69 -5.89 -7.46
C VAL A 69 0.56 -5.89 -5.94
N LEU A 70 -0.68 -5.89 -5.41
CA LEU A 70 -0.96 -5.99 -3.98
C LEU A 70 -1.29 -7.41 -3.54
N ALA A 71 -1.24 -8.40 -4.44
CA ALA A 71 -1.74 -9.76 -4.21
C ALA A 71 -1.38 -10.35 -2.85
N PRO A 72 -0.12 -10.32 -2.36
CA PRO A 72 0.23 -10.93 -1.07
C PRO A 72 -0.55 -10.35 0.12
N MET A 73 -0.99 -9.10 0.03
CA MET A 73 -1.67 -8.35 1.10
C MET A 73 -3.19 -8.40 1.02
N LEU A 74 -3.75 -8.96 -0.05
CA LEU A 74 -5.20 -9.00 -0.28
C LEU A 74 -5.82 -10.30 0.28
N SER A 75 -7.08 -10.23 0.69
CA SER A 75 -7.92 -11.41 0.97
C SER A 75 -8.17 -12.23 -0.31
N ALA A 76 -8.63 -13.48 -0.16
CA ALA A 76 -8.98 -14.31 -1.32
C ALA A 76 -10.00 -13.61 -2.23
N ASP A 77 -11.09 -13.11 -1.66
CA ASP A 77 -12.15 -12.38 -2.38
C ASP A 77 -11.62 -11.14 -3.11
N ALA A 78 -10.68 -10.41 -2.51
CA ALA A 78 -10.11 -9.22 -3.14
C ALA A 78 -9.10 -9.55 -4.26
N ARG A 79 -8.48 -10.74 -4.24
CA ARG A 79 -7.54 -11.18 -5.29
C ARG A 79 -8.26 -11.64 -6.55
N GLU A 80 -9.42 -12.25 -6.39
CA GLU A 80 -10.15 -12.78 -7.52
C GLU A 80 -10.83 -11.65 -8.31
N PRO A 81 -10.65 -11.57 -9.63
CA PRO A 81 -11.57 -10.77 -10.43
C PRO A 81 -12.97 -11.38 -10.25
N GLY A 82 -13.97 -10.54 -9.97
CA GLY A 82 -15.37 -10.98 -9.94
C GLY A 82 -15.76 -11.73 -11.23
N PRO A 83 -16.93 -12.40 -11.27
CA PRO A 83 -17.28 -13.34 -12.34
C PRO A 83 -16.99 -12.76 -13.72
N VAL A 84 -15.91 -13.25 -14.35
CA VAL A 84 -15.44 -12.75 -15.64
C VAL A 84 -16.33 -13.38 -16.70
N ILE A 85 -17.30 -12.62 -17.19
CA ILE A 85 -17.94 -12.98 -18.45
C ILE A 85 -16.90 -12.74 -19.54
N ILE A 86 -16.55 -13.80 -20.28
CA ILE A 86 -15.54 -13.70 -21.34
C ILE A 86 -16.04 -12.70 -22.38
N HIS A 87 -15.32 -11.58 -22.49
CA HIS A 87 -15.59 -10.50 -23.42
C HIS A 87 -14.41 -10.30 -24.36
N SER A 88 -14.64 -9.77 -25.56
CA SER A 88 -13.60 -9.44 -26.56
C SER A 88 -12.47 -8.59 -25.96
N GLU A 89 -12.81 -7.71 -25.02
CA GLU A 89 -11.89 -6.73 -24.43
C GLU A 89 -10.95 -7.33 -23.37
N LEU A 90 -11.12 -8.59 -22.96
CA LEU A 90 -10.36 -9.19 -21.86
C LEU A 90 -8.85 -9.25 -22.16
N ILE A 91 -8.48 -9.55 -23.41
CA ILE A 91 -7.08 -9.57 -23.84
C ILE A 91 -6.46 -8.19 -23.66
N SER A 92 -7.13 -7.13 -24.14
CA SER A 92 -6.66 -5.75 -23.98
C SER A 92 -6.54 -5.34 -22.51
N MET A 93 -7.48 -5.76 -21.65
CA MET A 93 -7.41 -5.50 -20.22
C MET A 93 -6.21 -6.18 -19.56
N ILE A 94 -5.93 -7.44 -19.91
CA ILE A 94 -4.77 -8.18 -19.41
C ILE A 94 -3.47 -7.52 -19.85
N GLU A 95 -3.36 -7.10 -21.12
CA GLU A 95 -2.16 -6.44 -21.65
C GLU A 95 -1.90 -5.09 -20.97
N LYS A 96 -2.94 -4.25 -20.84
CA LYS A 96 -2.87 -2.98 -20.10
C LYS A 96 -2.48 -3.23 -18.65
N SER A 97 -3.11 -4.22 -18.01
CA SER A 97 -2.83 -4.53 -16.61
C SER A 97 -1.38 -4.96 -16.40
N ARG A 98 -0.85 -5.82 -17.29
CA ARG A 98 0.56 -6.23 -17.29
C ARG A 98 1.49 -5.04 -17.45
N ARG A 99 1.20 -4.13 -18.39
CA ARG A 99 1.98 -2.91 -18.58
C ARG A 99 1.99 -2.04 -17.33
N TYR A 100 0.81 -1.71 -16.80
CA TYR A 100 0.70 -0.85 -15.60
C TYR A 100 1.36 -1.46 -14.36
N ALA A 101 1.43 -2.78 -14.24
CA ALA A 101 2.16 -3.44 -13.16
C ALA A 101 3.68 -3.18 -13.19
N HIS A 102 4.23 -2.74 -14.32
CA HIS A 102 5.62 -2.31 -14.46
C HIS A 102 5.79 -0.78 -14.36
N GLU A 103 4.69 -0.02 -14.29
CA GLU A 103 4.65 1.46 -14.27
C GLU A 103 3.93 1.90 -12.99
N LEU A 104 4.43 1.47 -11.83
CA LEU A 104 3.78 1.67 -10.53
C LEU A 104 3.70 3.14 -10.10
N ASP A 105 4.49 4.02 -10.71
CA ASP A 105 4.43 5.48 -10.55
C ASP A 105 3.12 6.09 -11.07
N ARG A 106 2.35 5.35 -11.89
CA ARG A 106 0.98 5.71 -12.28
C ARG A 106 -0.04 5.57 -11.16
N ILE A 107 0.34 4.92 -10.07
CA ILE A 107 -0.57 4.51 -9.01
C ILE A 107 -0.24 5.35 -7.78
N GLU A 108 -1.12 6.24 -7.38
CA GLU A 108 -0.93 7.06 -6.18
C GLU A 108 -1.91 6.60 -5.09
N ILE A 109 -1.39 6.07 -3.99
CA ILE A 109 -2.16 5.70 -2.81
C ILE A 109 -2.52 6.98 -2.05
N GLN A 110 -3.80 7.31 -2.01
CA GLN A 110 -4.33 8.49 -1.30
C GLN A 110 -4.64 8.17 0.17
N ALA A 111 -5.11 6.95 0.42
CA ALA A 111 -5.41 6.47 1.77
C ALA A 111 -5.37 4.94 1.81
N LEU A 112 -5.05 4.38 2.97
CA LEU A 112 -5.22 2.95 3.24
C LEU A 112 -5.46 2.66 4.72
N ARG A 113 -6.04 1.48 4.98
CA ARG A 113 -6.11 0.84 6.29
C ARG A 113 -5.66 -0.60 6.15
N ALA A 114 -4.76 -1.02 7.02
CA ALA A 114 -4.23 -2.38 7.03
C ALA A 114 -4.07 -2.91 8.45
N ARG A 115 -4.17 -4.23 8.60
CA ARG A 115 -3.70 -4.96 9.78
C ARG A 115 -2.35 -5.58 9.49
N PHE A 116 -1.46 -5.53 10.46
CA PHE A 116 -0.09 -6.04 10.35
C PHE A 116 0.17 -7.04 11.45
N ARG A 117 0.47 -8.28 11.07
CA ARG A 117 0.86 -9.35 12.01
C ARG A 117 2.29 -9.15 12.50
N GLY A 118 2.43 -8.53 13.67
CA GLY A 118 3.69 -8.41 14.38
C GLY A 118 4.15 -9.75 14.96
N ASN A 119 5.24 -9.74 15.72
CA ASN A 119 5.72 -10.96 16.38
C ASN A 119 4.80 -11.44 17.51
N ASN A 120 4.20 -10.50 18.23
CA ASN A 120 3.42 -10.80 19.43
C ASN A 120 1.94 -10.44 19.27
N ASN A 121 1.65 -9.39 18.50
CA ASN A 121 0.31 -8.82 18.34
C ASN A 121 0.12 -8.31 16.91
N ASP A 122 -1.14 -8.22 16.51
CA ASP A 122 -1.55 -7.53 15.30
C ASP A 122 -1.64 -6.02 15.58
N HIS A 123 -1.30 -5.22 14.57
CA HIS A 123 -1.30 -3.77 14.63
C HIS A 123 -2.12 -3.18 13.50
N VAL A 124 -2.96 -2.20 13.80
CA VAL A 124 -3.67 -1.43 12.79
C VAL A 124 -2.78 -0.28 12.32
N LEU A 125 -2.66 -0.14 10.99
CA LEU A 125 -2.01 0.98 10.32
C LEU A 125 -3.02 1.72 9.46
N THR A 126 -2.89 3.05 9.43
CA THR A 126 -3.64 3.88 8.49
C THR A 126 -2.71 4.88 7.82
N LEU A 127 -2.95 5.16 6.54
CA LEU A 127 -2.40 6.30 5.84
C LEU A 127 -3.56 7.17 5.39
N ASN A 128 -3.48 8.48 5.65
CA ASN A 128 -4.41 9.48 5.14
C ASN A 128 -3.66 10.79 4.86
N ALA A 129 -4.38 11.88 4.60
CA ALA A 129 -3.79 13.20 4.32
C ALA A 129 -2.87 13.74 5.44
N SER A 130 -3.07 13.31 6.69
CA SER A 130 -2.24 13.67 7.85
C SER A 130 -1.00 12.77 8.01
N GLY A 131 -0.82 11.77 7.14
CA GLY A 131 0.31 10.85 7.16
C GLY A 131 -0.03 9.47 7.74
N TRP A 132 1.02 8.75 8.12
CA TRP A 132 0.92 7.41 8.70
C TRP A 132 0.49 7.46 10.16
N LEU A 133 -0.27 6.46 10.58
CA LEU A 133 -0.54 6.14 11.97
C LEU A 133 -0.38 4.63 12.17
N CYS A 134 0.10 4.24 13.35
CA CYS A 134 0.11 2.86 13.81
C CYS A 134 -0.25 2.82 15.29
N ASP A 135 -1.05 1.84 15.70
CA ASP A 135 -1.50 1.71 17.09
C ASP A 135 -0.40 1.25 18.08
N CYS A 136 0.76 0.83 17.57
CA CYS A 136 1.83 0.26 18.38
C CYS A 136 2.50 1.31 19.29
N SER A 137 3.00 0.87 20.44
CA SER A 137 3.64 1.75 21.43
C SER A 137 4.84 2.51 20.86
N THR A 138 5.60 1.91 19.94
CA THR A 138 6.75 2.56 19.32
C THR A 138 6.33 3.79 18.52
N PHE A 139 5.24 3.67 17.76
CA PHE A 139 4.76 4.75 16.91
C PHE A 139 4.29 5.95 17.76
N ARG A 140 3.65 5.71 18.91
CA ARG A 140 3.20 6.79 19.81
C ARG A 140 4.34 7.68 20.32
N VAL A 141 5.54 7.12 20.43
CA VAL A 141 6.72 7.85 20.93
C VAL A 141 7.51 8.45 19.76
N TRP A 142 7.80 7.63 18.74
CA TRP A 142 8.74 7.97 17.68
C TRP A 142 8.07 8.49 16.41
N HIS A 143 6.74 8.44 16.32
CA HIS A 143 5.97 8.76 15.10
C HIS A 143 6.43 7.95 13.86
N THR A 144 7.11 6.84 14.12
CA THR A 144 7.54 5.82 13.17
C THR A 144 7.71 4.49 13.89
N CYS A 145 7.60 3.39 13.17
CA CYS A 145 7.81 2.04 13.69
C CYS A 145 8.19 1.08 12.58
N ALA A 146 8.60 -0.14 12.95
CA ALA A 146 8.98 -1.15 11.95
C ALA A 146 7.84 -1.53 10.99
N HIS A 147 6.57 -1.46 11.44
CA HIS A 147 5.41 -1.77 10.60
C HIS A 147 5.18 -0.71 9.52
N VAL A 148 5.23 0.58 9.89
CA VAL A 148 5.10 1.69 8.94
C VAL A 148 6.25 1.65 7.94
N MET A 149 7.50 1.52 8.42
CA MET A 149 8.67 1.46 7.55
C MET A 149 8.63 0.26 6.58
N ALA A 150 8.06 -0.88 6.99
CA ALA A 150 7.87 -2.02 6.11
C ALA A 150 6.87 -1.72 4.98
N LEU A 151 5.69 -1.16 5.31
CA LEU A 151 4.71 -0.75 4.29
C LEU A 151 5.25 0.34 3.38
N GLN A 152 5.99 1.32 3.92
CA GLN A 152 6.66 2.36 3.14
C GLN A 152 7.61 1.75 2.10
N ARG A 153 8.34 0.70 2.49
CA ARG A 153 9.27 0.00 1.60
C ARG A 153 8.54 -0.81 0.53
N ILE A 154 7.51 -1.58 0.90
CA ILE A 154 6.71 -2.40 -0.03
C ILE A 154 5.98 -1.51 -1.05
N LEU A 155 5.38 -0.41 -0.59
CA LEU A 155 4.51 0.45 -1.38
C LEU A 155 5.24 1.67 -1.96
N ALA A 156 6.56 1.78 -1.77
CA ALA A 156 7.38 2.94 -2.12
C ALA A 156 7.03 3.61 -3.46
N PRO A 157 6.95 2.89 -4.61
CA PRO A 157 6.68 3.54 -5.88
C PRO A 157 5.27 4.14 -5.97
N MET A 158 4.32 3.63 -5.16
CA MET A 158 2.91 4.03 -5.19
C MET A 158 2.54 5.07 -4.13
N LEU A 159 3.44 5.38 -3.20
CA LEU A 159 3.21 6.36 -2.14
C LEU A 159 3.52 7.78 -2.63
N PRO A 160 2.78 8.81 -2.17
CA PRO A 160 3.21 10.19 -2.36
C PRO A 160 4.52 10.45 -1.60
N ALA A 161 5.32 11.42 -2.05
CA ALA A 161 6.66 11.68 -1.49
C ALA A 161 6.66 11.82 0.05
N VAL A 162 5.71 12.60 0.59
CA VAL A 162 5.55 12.80 2.04
C VAL A 162 5.25 11.52 2.82
N ALA A 163 4.66 10.50 2.19
CA ALA A 163 4.34 9.23 2.83
C ALA A 163 5.48 8.19 2.69
N ARG A 164 6.49 8.45 1.86
CA ARG A 164 7.66 7.57 1.69
C ARG A 164 8.69 7.73 2.81
N GLU A 165 8.76 8.92 3.39
CA GLU A 165 9.72 9.24 4.43
C GLU A 165 9.23 8.73 5.79
N PRO A 166 10.09 8.08 6.61
CA PRO A 166 9.78 7.90 8.01
C PRO A 166 9.53 9.29 8.61
N GLY A 167 8.41 9.49 9.31
CA GLY A 167 7.94 10.82 9.74
C GLY A 167 9.07 11.78 10.12
N ALA A 168 9.12 12.93 9.44
CA ALA A 168 10.23 13.88 9.42
C ALA A 168 10.61 14.53 10.77
N MET A 169 9.99 14.12 11.88
CA MET A 169 10.36 14.58 13.22
C MET A 169 11.04 13.44 13.98
N SER A 170 12.37 13.35 13.88
CA SER A 170 13.28 12.96 14.98
C SER A 170 14.60 12.35 14.52
N ILE A 171 14.84 12.10 13.21
CA ILE A 171 16.11 11.47 12.80
C ILE A 171 17.26 12.48 12.95
N GLU A 172 17.08 13.73 12.55
CA GLU A 172 18.14 14.75 12.63
C GLU A 172 18.41 15.21 14.07
N GLU A 173 17.39 15.47 14.89
CA GLU A 173 17.60 15.91 16.29
C GLU A 173 18.32 14.86 17.16
N HIS A 174 18.13 13.57 16.90
CA HIS A 174 18.79 12.50 17.68
C HIS A 174 20.17 12.10 17.15
N LEU A 175 20.51 12.45 15.91
CA LEU A 175 21.85 12.23 15.34
C LEU A 175 22.80 13.40 15.66
N VAL A 176 22.29 14.63 15.71
CA VAL A 176 23.11 15.83 16.02
C VAL A 176 23.53 15.88 17.50
N GLY A 177 22.68 15.42 18.42
CA GLY A 177 23.03 15.29 19.85
C GLY A 177 24.05 14.19 20.19
N ALA A 178 24.47 13.38 19.21
CA ALA A 178 25.46 12.30 19.39
C ALA A 178 26.87 12.67 18.87
N LEU A 179 27.01 13.86 18.26
CA LEU A 179 28.29 14.40 17.76
C LEU A 179 28.68 15.72 18.45
N SER A 180 28.01 16.08 19.55
CA SER A 180 28.34 17.18 20.45
C SER A 180 28.59 16.66 21.86
#